data_AF-A0A518H1U3-F1
#
_entry.id   AF-A0A518H1U3-F1
#
_cell.length_a   1.000
_cell.length_b   1.000
_cell.length_c   1.000
_cell.angle_alpha   90.00
_cell.angle_beta   90.00
_cell.angle_gamma   90.00
#
_symmetry.space_group_name_H-M   'P 1'
#
loop_
_entity.id
_entity.type
_entity.pdbx_description
1 polymer ?
#
loop_
_entity_poly.entity_id
_entity_poly.type
_entity_poly.pdbx_seq_one_letter_code
_entity_poly.pdbx_strand_id
1 'polypeptide(L)'
;MRLRYSISRLMALVLVIAIGLAAAMAGAFTFAVVALSAATLCALLRHGPSRAFFTGCAVFGWGFMLLAFGAGQEVRMSLPTIRPIRRIYEAVYGPGPTTFKSPEDAGQWIIRVVEAVNGAITMGHSLIALALALIGGTLTWGVTRWWMGRENRGLARTIVGGPIP
;
A
#
# COMPACT_ATOMS: atom_id res chain seq x y z
N MET A 1 -24.69 10.95 -15.83
CA MET A 1 -23.43 11.68 -16.11
C MET A 1 -22.47 10.74 -16.84
N ARG A 2 -22.08 11.03 -18.09
CA ARG A 2 -21.13 10.19 -18.84
C ARG A 2 -19.70 10.60 -18.48
N LEU A 3 -18.96 9.75 -17.75
CA LEU A 3 -17.53 9.95 -17.49
C LEU A 3 -16.77 9.86 -18.82
N ARG A 4 -16.41 11.00 -19.40
CA ARG A 4 -15.46 11.05 -20.52
C ARG A 4 -14.05 10.92 -19.95
N TYR A 5 -13.51 9.71 -19.94
CA TYR A 5 -12.08 9.50 -19.66
C TYR A 5 -11.27 9.97 -20.86
N SER A 6 -10.40 10.95 -20.64
CA SER A 6 -9.44 11.41 -21.65
C SER A 6 -8.46 10.28 -22.00
N ILE A 7 -8.36 9.95 -23.29
CA ILE A 7 -7.45 8.93 -23.85
C ILE A 7 -6.00 9.15 -23.37
N SER A 8 -5.60 10.40 -23.21
CA SER A 8 -4.27 10.78 -22.71
C SER A 8 -4.02 10.25 -21.28
N ARG A 9 -5.05 10.19 -20.42
CA ARG A 9 -4.92 9.63 -19.07
C ARG A 9 -4.77 8.10 -19.10
N LEU A 10 -5.43 7.44 -20.05
CA LEU A 10 -5.31 6.00 -20.24
C LEU A 10 -3.90 5.65 -20.73
N MET A 11 -3.38 6.39 -21.71
CA MET A 11 -2.03 6.19 -22.24
C MET A 11 -0.95 6.43 -21.18
N ALA A 12 -1.09 7.48 -20.36
CA ALA A 12 -0.19 7.71 -19.24
C ALA A 12 -0.22 6.56 -18.22
N LEU A 13 -1.41 6.03 -17.91
CA LEU A 13 -1.56 4.89 -17.00
C LEU A 13 -0.87 3.63 -17.56
N VAL A 14 -1.08 3.32 -18.85
CA VAL A 14 -0.45 2.17 -19.52
C VAL A 14 1.06 2.29 -19.51
N LEU A 15 1.60 3.48 -19.80
CA LEU A 15 3.04 3.73 -19.78
C LEU A 15 3.63 3.49 -18.38
N VAL A 16 2.96 3.99 -17.34
CA VAL A 16 3.37 3.81 -15.94
C VAL A 16 3.35 2.33 -15.53
N ILE A 17 2.34 1.57 -15.95
CA ILE A 17 2.27 0.11 -15.72
C ILE A 17 3.42 -0.60 -16.44
N ALA A 18 3.68 -0.26 -17.71
CA ALA A 18 4.75 -0.87 -18.50
C ALA A 18 6.14 -0.60 -17.92
N ILE A 19 6.42 0.63 -17.49
CA ILE A 19 7.68 0.99 -16.80
C ILE A 19 7.79 0.24 -15.47
N GLY A 20 6.69 0.12 -14.73
CA GLY A 20 6.63 -0.66 -13.50
C GLY A 20 7.03 -2.12 -13.70
N LEU A 21 6.45 -2.78 -14.71
CA LEU A 21 6.80 -4.16 -15.07
C LEU A 21 8.26 -4.30 -15.53
N ALA A 22 8.74 -3.38 -16.37
CA ALA A 22 10.11 -3.41 -16.86
C ALA A 22 11.13 -3.27 -15.71
N ALA A 23 10.88 -2.34 -14.79
CA ALA A 23 11.73 -2.13 -13.62
C ALA A 23 11.68 -3.30 -12.63
N ALA A 24 10.52 -3.95 -12.47
CA ALA A 24 10.38 -5.16 -11.66
C ALA A 24 11.25 -6.32 -12.21
N MET A 25 11.33 -6.48 -13.54
CA MET A 25 12.21 -7.48 -14.16
C MET A 25 13.71 -7.14 -14.03
N ALA A 26 14.06 -5.85 -13.90
CA ALA A 26 15.45 -5.39 -13.86
C ALA A 26 16.04 -5.26 -12.44
N GLY A 27 15.32 -5.70 -11.39
CA GLY A 27 15.75 -5.49 -10.00
C GLY A 27 15.64 -4.02 -9.52
N ALA A 28 15.10 -3.13 -10.36
CA ALA A 28 14.85 -1.72 -10.05
C ALA A 28 13.44 -1.49 -9.44
N PHE A 29 12.88 -2.53 -8.80
CA PHE A 29 11.53 -2.52 -8.23
C PHE A 29 11.29 -1.33 -7.29
N THR A 30 12.27 -1.01 -6.44
CA THR A 30 12.21 0.14 -5.53
C THR A 30 12.03 1.47 -6.28
N PHE A 31 12.80 1.70 -7.35
CA PHE A 31 12.65 2.89 -8.19
C PHE A 31 11.27 2.96 -8.85
N ALA A 32 10.76 1.83 -9.34
CA ALA A 32 9.42 1.75 -9.93
C ALA A 32 8.34 2.13 -8.91
N VAL A 33 8.40 1.56 -7.71
CA VAL A 33 7.45 1.82 -6.63
C VAL A 33 7.52 3.28 -6.19
N VAL A 34 8.72 3.85 -6.05
CA VAL A 34 8.90 5.27 -5.73
C VAL A 34 8.29 6.15 -6.83
N ALA A 35 8.57 5.89 -8.10
CA ALA A 35 8.02 6.65 -9.22
C ALA A 35 6.49 6.56 -9.29
N LEU A 36 5.92 5.37 -9.11
CA LEU A 36 4.47 5.13 -9.04
C LEU A 36 3.82 5.87 -7.85
N SER A 37 4.46 5.82 -6.69
CA SER A 37 3.98 6.53 -5.49
C SER A 37 3.99 8.05 -5.70
N ALA A 38 5.06 8.60 -6.27
CA ALA A 38 5.16 10.02 -6.59
C ALA A 38 4.13 10.43 -7.65
N ALA A 39 3.95 9.63 -8.70
CA ALA A 39 2.96 9.88 -9.75
C ALA A 39 1.53 9.85 -9.20
N THR A 40 1.20 8.88 -8.34
CA THR A 40 -0.13 8.79 -7.71
C THR A 40 -0.37 9.95 -6.75
N LEU A 41 0.62 10.37 -5.96
CA LEU A 41 0.53 11.56 -5.11
C LEU A 41 0.33 12.83 -5.93
N CYS A 42 1.13 13.04 -6.97
CA CYS A 42 0.98 14.17 -7.89
C CYS A 42 -0.41 14.21 -8.56
N ALA A 43 -0.92 13.04 -8.97
CA ALA A 43 -2.26 12.95 -9.57
C ALA A 43 -3.37 13.29 -8.56
N LEU A 44 -3.21 12.89 -7.30
CA LEU A 44 -4.19 13.14 -6.24
C LEU A 44 -4.20 14.59 -5.78
N LEU A 45 -3.03 15.23 -5.66
CA LEU A 45 -2.92 16.65 -5.29
C LEU A 45 -3.59 17.58 -6.32
N ARG A 46 -3.72 17.16 -7.58
CA ARG A 46 -4.34 17.96 -8.65
C ARG A 46 -5.87 18.03 -8.62
N HIS A 47 -6.59 17.25 -7.79
CA HIS A 47 -8.06 17.11 -7.90
C HIS A 47 -8.85 17.60 -6.66
N GLY A 48 -8.22 18.37 -5.77
CA GLY A 48 -8.91 19.06 -4.67
C GLY A 48 -9.36 18.13 -3.52
N PRO A 49 -10.09 18.68 -2.53
CA PRO A 49 -10.38 18.00 -1.26
C PRO A 49 -11.30 16.78 -1.38
N SER A 50 -11.99 16.62 -2.52
CA SER A 50 -12.89 15.48 -2.80
C SER A 50 -12.16 14.12 -2.80
N ARG A 51 -10.82 14.09 -2.91
CA ARG A 51 -10.02 12.85 -2.95
C ARG A 51 -9.16 12.59 -1.72
N ALA A 52 -9.39 13.30 -0.62
CA ALA A 52 -8.64 13.14 0.63
C ALA A 52 -8.49 11.67 1.09
N PHE A 53 -9.54 10.86 0.93
CA PHE A 53 -9.51 9.42 1.21
C PHE A 53 -8.45 8.68 0.37
N PHE A 54 -8.44 8.92 -0.94
CA PHE A 54 -7.51 8.24 -1.85
C PHE A 54 -6.06 8.66 -1.61
N THR A 55 -5.82 9.91 -1.18
CA THR A 55 -4.48 10.38 -0.78
C THR A 55 -3.99 9.63 0.44
N GLY A 56 -4.81 9.48 1.48
CA GLY A 56 -4.47 8.68 2.65
C GLY A 56 -4.18 7.22 2.29
N CYS A 57 -5.04 6.59 1.47
CA CYS A 57 -4.80 5.23 0.99
C CYS A 57 -3.47 5.10 0.23
N ALA A 58 -3.17 6.05 -0.65
CA ALA A 58 -1.94 6.03 -1.43
C ALA A 58 -0.70 6.22 -0.54
N VAL A 59 -0.67 7.24 0.33
CA VAL A 59 0.49 7.51 1.19
C VAL A 59 0.79 6.32 2.09
N PHE A 60 -0.22 5.82 2.81
CA PHE A 60 -0.03 4.74 3.78
C PHE A 60 0.20 3.38 3.10
N GLY A 61 -0.53 3.09 2.01
CA GLY A 61 -0.36 1.86 1.25
C GLY A 61 1.01 1.76 0.58
N TRP A 62 1.43 2.82 -0.13
CA TRP A 62 2.74 2.86 -0.78
C TRP A 62 3.89 2.93 0.22
N GLY A 63 3.75 3.70 1.29
CA GLY A 63 4.75 3.79 2.35
C GLY A 63 5.01 2.44 3.01
N PHE A 64 3.95 1.68 3.31
CA PHE A 64 4.10 0.32 3.84
C PHE A 64 4.70 -0.64 2.80
N MET A 65 4.28 -0.57 1.54
CA MET A 65 4.86 -1.39 0.47
C MET A 65 6.37 -1.13 0.30
N LEU A 66 6.81 0.13 0.37
CA LEU A 66 8.23 0.47 0.32
C LEU A 66 8.99 -0.06 1.54
N LEU A 67 8.40 -0.04 2.73
CA LEU A 67 9.02 -0.63 3.92
C LEU A 67 9.07 -2.16 3.84
N ALA A 68 7.98 -2.80 3.40
CA ALA A 68 7.88 -4.25 3.31
C ALA A 68 8.78 -4.82 2.22
N PHE A 69 8.83 -4.18 1.05
CA PHE A 69 9.52 -4.71 -0.13
C PHE A 69 10.83 -3.97 -0.48
N GLY A 70 11.00 -2.73 -0.05
CA GLY A 70 12.23 -1.97 -0.31
C GLY A 70 13.29 -2.11 0.77
N ALA A 71 12.92 -2.48 2.00
CA ALA A 71 13.89 -2.64 3.08
C ALA A 71 14.72 -3.92 2.91
N GLY A 72 16.00 -3.85 3.28
CA GLY A 72 16.93 -4.99 3.26
C GLY A 72 16.43 -6.16 4.13
N GLN A 73 16.94 -7.37 3.88
CA GLN A 73 16.48 -8.58 4.58
C GLN A 73 16.53 -8.44 6.11
N GLU A 74 17.53 -7.75 6.66
CA GLU A 74 17.66 -7.53 8.10
C GLU A 74 16.47 -6.77 8.69
N VAL A 75 16.00 -5.73 8.00
CA VAL A 75 14.83 -4.95 8.41
C VAL A 75 13.55 -5.75 8.25
N ARG A 76 13.43 -6.53 7.17
CA ARG A 76 12.27 -7.40 6.97
C ARG A 76 12.17 -8.44 8.09
N MET A 77 13.29 -9.05 8.48
CA MET A 77 13.38 -10.05 9.54
C MET A 77 13.03 -9.50 10.94
N SER A 78 13.18 -8.19 11.15
CA SER A 78 12.81 -7.53 12.40
C SER A 78 11.36 -7.04 12.46
N LEU A 79 10.58 -7.18 11.38
CA LEU A 79 9.18 -6.77 11.38
C LEU A 79 8.38 -7.60 12.38
N PRO A 80 7.55 -6.97 13.23
CA PRO A 80 6.74 -7.67 14.24
C PRO A 80 5.73 -8.64 13.62
N THR A 81 5.47 -8.54 12.32
CA THR A 81 4.57 -9.38 11.53
C THR A 81 5.13 -10.78 11.26
N ILE A 82 6.45 -10.99 11.33
CA ILE A 82 7.05 -12.31 11.05
C ILE A 82 6.69 -13.35 12.11
N ARG A 83 6.69 -12.96 13.39
CA ARG A 83 6.39 -13.88 14.49
C ARG A 83 5.01 -14.55 14.36
N PRO A 84 3.90 -13.81 14.12
CA PRO A 84 2.60 -14.44 13.94
C PRO A 84 2.52 -15.27 12.65
N ILE A 85 3.12 -14.83 11.54
CA ILE A 85 3.16 -15.62 10.29
C ILE A 85 3.85 -16.96 10.53
N ARG A 86 4.99 -16.94 11.22
CA ARG A 86 5.73 -18.16 11.57
C ARG A 86 4.89 -19.11 12.43
N ARG A 87 4.17 -18.59 13.44
CA ARG A 87 3.28 -19.41 14.27
C ARG A 87 2.14 -20.03 13.47
N ILE A 88 1.52 -19.29 12.56
CA ILE A 88 0.45 -19.81 11.69
C ILE A 88 1.03 -20.90 10.78
N TYR A 89 2.22 -20.67 10.23
CA TYR A 89 2.89 -21.66 9.39
C TYR A 89 3.18 -22.96 10.16
N GLU A 90 3.79 -22.86 11.35
CA GLU A 90 4.05 -24.00 12.23
C GLU A 90 2.74 -24.72 12.64
N ALA A 91 1.64 -23.99 12.84
CA ALA A 91 0.35 -24.57 13.18
C ALA A 91 -0.33 -25.28 11.99
N VAL A 92 -0.18 -24.78 10.76
CA VAL A 92 -0.83 -25.35 9.56
C VAL A 92 -0.05 -26.55 9.03
N TYR A 93 1.27 -26.47 9.01
CA TYR A 93 2.13 -27.50 8.38
C TYR A 93 2.77 -28.47 9.39
N GLY A 94 2.64 -28.20 10.69
CA GLY A 94 3.25 -29.00 11.75
C GLY A 94 4.78 -28.81 11.83
N PRO A 95 5.44 -29.54 12.75
CA PRO A 95 6.90 -29.58 12.79
C PRO A 95 7.42 -30.16 11.46
N GLY A 96 8.42 -29.52 10.86
CA GLY A 96 9.03 -30.01 9.63
C GLY A 96 9.54 -31.46 9.76
N PRO A 97 9.63 -32.22 8.67
CA PRO A 97 10.13 -33.59 8.70
C PRO A 97 11.53 -33.62 9.30
N THR A 98 11.72 -34.46 10.32
CA THR A 98 12.99 -34.61 11.05
C THR A 98 14.00 -35.49 10.32
N THR A 99 13.55 -36.26 9.34
CA THR A 99 14.37 -37.17 8.54
C THR A 99 13.93 -37.13 7.08
N PHE A 100 14.89 -36.97 6.17
CA PHE A 100 14.69 -37.05 4.72
C PHE A 100 15.29 -38.36 4.20
N LYS A 101 14.66 -38.98 3.19
CA LYS A 101 15.15 -40.22 2.58
C LYS A 101 16.38 -40.00 1.72
N SER A 102 16.47 -38.83 1.09
CA SER A 102 17.62 -38.41 0.29
C SER A 102 17.87 -36.89 0.42
N PRO A 103 19.07 -36.41 0.05
CA PRO A 103 19.36 -34.98 -0.03
C PRO A 103 18.47 -34.24 -1.04
N GLU A 104 18.07 -34.90 -2.14
CA GLU A 104 17.20 -34.32 -3.16
C GLU A 104 15.79 -34.06 -2.62
N ASP A 105 15.25 -35.00 -1.83
CA ASP A 105 13.96 -34.84 -1.16
C ASP A 105 13.98 -33.67 -0.17
N ALA A 106 15.10 -33.51 0.56
CA ALA A 106 15.29 -32.37 1.45
C ALA A 106 15.31 -31.04 0.69
N GLY A 107 16.05 -30.98 -0.42
CA GLY A 107 16.11 -29.78 -1.27
C GLY A 107 14.75 -29.40 -1.86
N GLN A 108 14.02 -30.38 -2.39
CA GLN A 108 12.67 -30.17 -2.92
C GLN A 108 11.68 -29.71 -1.85
N TRP A 109 11.77 -30.26 -0.64
CA TRP A 109 10.96 -29.81 0.49
C TRP A 109 11.29 -28.37 0.88
N ILE A 110 12.58 -28.03 1.02
CA ILE A 110 13.03 -26.67 1.36
C ILE A 110 12.51 -25.66 0.33
N ILE A 111 12.62 -25.94 -0.98
CA ILE A 111 12.14 -25.05 -2.04
C ILE A 111 10.63 -24.81 -1.89
N ARG A 112 9.83 -25.87 -1.74
CA ARG A 112 8.37 -25.74 -1.58
C ARG A 112 7.99 -24.96 -0.33
N VAL A 113 8.70 -25.19 0.78
CA VAL A 113 8.50 -24.44 2.03
C VAL A 113 8.84 -22.96 1.83
N VAL A 114 9.96 -22.66 1.19
CA VAL A 114 10.37 -21.27 0.90
C VAL A 114 9.34 -20.59 0.01
N GLU A 115 8.87 -21.26 -1.04
CA GLU A 115 7.83 -20.73 -1.93
C GLU A 115 6.50 -20.49 -1.19
N ALA A 116 6.05 -21.46 -0.39
CA ALA A 116 4.82 -21.35 0.38
C ALA A 116 4.89 -20.25 1.43
N VAL A 117 6.01 -20.16 2.17
CA VAL A 117 6.27 -19.11 3.15
C VAL A 117 6.35 -17.75 2.47
N ASN A 118 7.06 -17.64 1.35
CA ASN A 118 7.17 -16.39 0.61
C ASN A 118 5.80 -15.94 0.08
N GLY A 119 4.98 -16.87 -0.41
CA GLY A 119 3.59 -16.61 -0.80
C GLY A 119 2.74 -16.10 0.36
N ALA A 120 2.78 -16.80 1.50
CA ALA A 120 2.03 -16.40 2.70
C ALA A 120 2.49 -15.05 3.27
N ILE A 121 3.80 -14.80 3.31
CA ILE A 121 4.38 -13.52 3.71
C ILE A 121 3.91 -12.41 2.78
N THR A 122 3.94 -12.64 1.47
CA THR A 122 3.52 -11.66 0.45
C THR A 122 2.03 -11.34 0.59
N MET A 123 1.18 -12.35 0.77
CA MET A 123 -0.25 -12.15 1.04
C MET A 123 -0.46 -11.38 2.35
N GLY A 124 0.24 -11.76 3.43
CA GLY A 124 0.14 -11.09 4.73
C GLY A 124 0.53 -9.60 4.64
N HIS A 125 1.64 -9.28 4.00
CA HIS A 125 2.05 -7.89 3.77
C HIS A 125 1.03 -7.14 2.90
N SER A 126 0.46 -7.77 1.89
CA SER A 126 -0.57 -7.15 1.03
C SER A 126 -1.84 -6.81 1.81
N LEU A 127 -2.28 -7.70 2.70
CA LEU A 127 -3.43 -7.48 3.57
C LEU A 127 -3.18 -6.36 4.59
N ILE A 128 -1.99 -6.32 5.18
CA ILE A 128 -1.60 -5.25 6.12
C ILE A 128 -1.51 -3.91 5.38
N ALA A 129 -0.91 -3.89 4.19
CA ALA A 129 -0.84 -2.70 3.34
C ALA A 129 -2.24 -2.16 3.03
N LEU A 130 -3.17 -3.05 2.69
CA LEU A 130 -4.57 -2.71 2.41
C LEU A 130 -5.25 -2.14 3.66
N ALA A 131 -5.10 -2.79 4.82
CA ALA A 131 -5.68 -2.33 6.06
C ALA A 131 -5.16 -0.92 6.44
N LEU A 132 -3.84 -0.71 6.37
CA LEU A 132 -3.22 0.59 6.63
C LEU A 132 -3.67 1.65 5.62
N ALA A 133 -3.79 1.30 4.34
CA ALA A 133 -4.34 2.21 3.33
C ALA A 133 -5.76 2.64 3.70
N LEU A 134 -6.65 1.70 4.02
CA LEU A 134 -8.03 2.00 4.42
C LEU A 134 -8.10 2.90 5.66
N ILE A 135 -7.31 2.59 6.69
CA ILE A 135 -7.24 3.40 7.91
C ILE A 135 -6.73 4.82 7.57
N GLY A 136 -5.62 4.93 6.85
CA GLY A 136 -5.05 6.21 6.43
C GLY A 136 -6.02 7.04 5.59
N GLY A 137 -6.77 6.39 4.69
CA GLY A 137 -7.82 7.03 3.91
C GLY A 137 -8.96 7.57 4.77
N THR A 138 -9.49 6.75 5.70
CA THR A 138 -10.57 7.18 6.59
C THR A 138 -10.18 8.35 7.50
N LEU A 139 -8.96 8.32 8.06
CA LEU A 139 -8.43 9.40 8.90
C LEU A 139 -8.28 10.69 8.10
N THR A 140 -7.66 10.61 6.92
CA THR A 140 -7.44 11.79 6.07
C THR A 140 -8.77 12.41 5.64
N TRP A 141 -9.75 11.58 5.25
CA TRP A 141 -11.10 12.04 4.92
C TRP A 141 -11.80 12.71 6.10
N GLY A 142 -11.71 12.13 7.30
CA GLY A 142 -12.27 12.69 8.53
C GLY A 142 -11.70 14.06 8.87
N VAL A 143 -10.37 14.21 8.79
CA VAL A 143 -9.67 15.48 9.02
C VAL A 143 -10.09 16.54 8.00
N THR A 144 -10.11 16.20 6.71
CA THR A 144 -10.52 17.16 5.66
C THR A 144 -11.97 17.59 5.85
N ARG A 145 -12.87 16.66 6.18
CA ARG A 145 -14.29 16.97 6.43
C ARG A 145 -14.47 17.85 7.67
N TRP A 146 -13.74 17.56 8.75
CA TRP A 146 -13.78 18.38 9.96
C TRP A 146 -13.27 19.80 9.70
N TRP A 147 -12.19 19.94 8.94
CA TRP A 147 -11.60 21.24 8.60
C TRP A 147 -12.56 22.10 7.75
N MET A 148 -13.15 21.53 6.69
CA MET A 148 -14.17 22.22 5.87
C MET A 148 -15.40 22.62 6.71
N GLY A 149 -15.81 21.78 7.66
CA GLY A 149 -16.90 22.10 8.59
C GLY A 149 -16.58 23.23 9.58
N ARG A 150 -15.29 23.53 9.81
CA ARG A 150 -14.84 24.64 10.65
C ARG A 150 -14.85 25.96 9.89
N GLU A 151 -14.39 25.94 8.63
CA GLU A 151 -14.38 27.09 7.74
C GLU A 151 -15.80 27.60 7.44
N ASN A 152 -16.73 26.68 7.14
CA ASN A 152 -18.15 27.03 6.94
C ASN A 152 -18.79 27.67 8.18
N ARG A 153 -18.39 27.25 9.39
CA ARG A 153 -18.87 27.85 10.65
C ARG A 153 -18.28 29.24 10.91
N GLY A 154 -17.02 29.47 10.50
CA GLY A 154 -16.40 30.79 10.57
C GLY A 154 -17.10 31.80 9.66
N LEU A 155 -17.35 31.42 8.40
CA LEU A 155 -18.05 32.26 7.42
C LEU A 155 -19.49 32.58 7.83
N ALA A 156 -20.21 31.63 8.44
CA ALA A 156 -21.56 31.88 8.95
C ALA A 156 -21.59 32.95 10.05
N ARG A 157 -20.58 33.01 10.92
CA ARG A 157 -20.49 34.04 11.98
C ARG A 157 -20.24 35.43 11.41
N THR A 158 -19.43 35.56 10.36
CA THR A 158 -19.16 36.86 9.73
C THR A 158 -20.38 37.44 9.01
N ILE A 159 -21.28 36.59 8.49
CA ILE A 159 -22.50 37.06 7.79
C ILE A 159 -23.56 37.55 8.78
N VAL A 160 -23.70 36.89 9.94
CA VAL A 160 -24.73 37.24 10.94
C VAL A 160 -24.35 38.49 11.77
N GLY A 161 -23.06 38.84 11.85
CA GLY A 161 -22.56 40.01 12.58
C GLY A 161 -22.35 41.28 11.73
N GLY A 162 -22.92 41.35 10.53
CA GLY A 162 -22.83 42.55 9.69
C GLY A 162 -23.41 43.79 10.39
N PRO A 163 -22.83 44.99 10.18
CA PRO A 163 -23.28 46.21 10.86
C PRO A 163 -24.77 46.43 10.62
N ILE A 164 -25.51 46.57 11.71
CA ILE A 164 -26.92 46.93 11.69
C ILE A 164 -26.98 48.39 11.17
N PRO A 165 -27.68 48.67 10.05
CA PRO A 165 -27.82 50.02 9.53
C PRO A 165 -28.61 50.93 10.47
#